data_AF-A0A1J3K0F0-F1
#
_entry.id   AF-A0A1J3K0F0-F1
#
_cell.length_a   1.000
_cell.length_b   1.000
_cell.length_c   1.000
_cell.angle_alpha   90.00
_cell.angle_beta   90.00
_cell.angle_gamma   90.00
#
_symmetry.space_group_name_H-M   'P 1'
#
loop_
_entity.id
_entity.type
_entity.pdbx_description
1 polymer ?
#
loop_
_entity_poly.entity_id
_entity_poly.type
_entity_poly.pdbx_seq_one_letter_code
_entity_poly.pdbx_strand_id
1 'polypeptide(L)'
;RVQSKVYETALFKAENILLCAPTGAGKTNVAVLTMLRQLEMIKNQDGLCNHGNYKIVYIAPMKALVVEVVDNLSKRLKDYGVTVKELSGDQSLTRHEIEETQLIVTTPEKWD
;
A
#
# COMPACT_ATOMS: atom_id res chain seq x y z
N ARG A 1 12.28 5.85 -16.01
CA ARG A 1 13.69 5.96 -15.52
C ARG A 1 13.82 5.56 -14.05
N VAL A 2 13.18 6.24 -13.09
CA VAL A 2 13.25 5.83 -11.66
C VAL A 2 12.62 4.46 -11.42
N GLN A 3 11.33 4.30 -11.76
CA GLN A 3 10.59 3.05 -11.56
C GLN A 3 11.28 1.83 -12.20
N SER A 4 11.70 1.96 -13.47
CA SER A 4 12.41 0.89 -14.19
C SER A 4 13.72 0.48 -13.50
N LYS A 5 14.43 1.42 -12.85
CA LYS A 5 15.72 1.14 -12.21
C LYS A 5 15.58 0.40 -10.87
N VAL A 6 14.45 0.57 -10.20
CA VAL A 6 14.15 -0.08 -8.91
C VAL A 6 13.19 -1.26 -9.04
N TYR A 7 12.70 -1.53 -10.26
CA TYR A 7 11.69 -2.54 -10.55
C TYR A 7 12.06 -3.92 -10.01
N GLU A 8 13.28 -4.40 -10.31
CA GLU A 8 13.71 -5.73 -9.86
C GLU A 8 13.72 -5.86 -8.35
N THR A 9 14.26 -4.87 -7.65
CA THR A 9 14.30 -4.85 -6.18
C THR A 9 12.90 -4.73 -5.59
N ALA A 10 12.08 -3.81 -6.10
CA ALA A 10 10.75 -3.54 -5.55
C ALA A 10 9.75 -4.68 -5.76
N LEU A 11 9.79 -5.34 -6.92
CA LEU A 11 8.82 -6.39 -7.27
C LEU A 11 9.28 -7.80 -6.90
N PHE A 12 10.59 -8.08 -6.83
CA PHE A 12 11.07 -9.45 -6.63
C PHE A 12 11.91 -9.68 -5.37
N LYS A 13 12.38 -8.63 -4.65
CA LYS A 13 13.27 -8.79 -3.49
C LYS A 13 12.65 -8.35 -2.17
N ALA A 14 13.02 -9.02 -1.08
CA ALA A 14 12.55 -8.79 0.30
C ALA A 14 13.29 -7.69 1.06
N GLU A 15 14.06 -6.87 0.36
CA GLU A 15 14.96 -5.90 0.97
C GLU A 15 14.23 -4.59 1.27
N ASN A 16 14.67 -3.91 2.34
CA ASN A 16 14.23 -2.56 2.64
C ASN A 16 14.75 -1.59 1.57
N ILE A 17 13.89 -0.68 1.09
CA ILE A 17 14.21 0.28 0.03
C ILE A 17 14.12 1.71 0.57
N LEU A 18 15.23 2.46 0.45
CA LEU A 18 15.23 3.92 0.57
C LEU A 18 15.28 4.54 -0.83
N LEU A 19 14.18 5.17 -1.26
CA LEU A 19 14.07 5.81 -2.57
C LEU A 19 14.18 7.34 -2.47
N CYS A 20 15.36 7.89 -2.78
CA CYS A 20 15.57 9.32 -2.90
C CYS A 20 15.28 9.79 -4.33
N ALA A 21 14.11 10.38 -4.56
CA ALA A 21 13.73 10.92 -5.86
C ALA A 21 12.88 12.20 -5.72
N PRO A 22 12.95 13.15 -6.68
CA PRO A 22 12.15 14.37 -6.65
C PRO A 22 10.64 14.13 -6.58
N THR A 23 9.87 15.14 -6.14
CA THR A 23 8.40 15.13 -6.28
C THR A 23 8.02 15.00 -7.75
N GLY A 24 6.96 14.25 -8.05
CA GLY A 24 6.57 13.94 -9.43
C GLY A 24 7.38 12.85 -10.14
N ALA A 25 8.44 12.31 -9.53
CA ALA A 25 9.23 11.21 -10.13
C ALA A 25 8.52 9.83 -10.12
N GLY A 26 7.27 9.76 -9.62
CA GLY A 26 6.46 8.55 -9.57
C GLY A 26 6.85 7.58 -8.45
N LYS A 27 7.20 8.11 -7.27
CA LYS A 27 7.52 7.30 -6.07
C LYS A 27 6.36 6.38 -5.65
N THR A 28 5.12 6.83 -5.79
CA THR A 28 3.92 6.04 -5.50
C THR A 28 3.84 4.77 -6.33
N ASN A 29 4.29 4.79 -7.60
CA ASN A 29 4.35 3.57 -8.39
C ASN A 29 5.36 2.56 -7.86
N VAL A 30 6.47 3.02 -7.28
CA VAL A 30 7.43 2.11 -6.63
C VAL A 30 6.81 1.47 -5.41
N ALA A 31 6.03 2.22 -4.62
CA ALA A 31 5.25 1.65 -3.52
C ALA A 31 4.22 0.62 -4.01
N VAL A 32 3.57 0.85 -5.16
CA VAL A 32 2.66 -0.16 -5.73
C VAL A 32 3.40 -1.42 -6.16
N LEU A 33 4.63 -1.33 -6.68
CA LEU A 33 5.42 -2.52 -7.01
C LEU A 33 5.70 -3.37 -5.75
N THR A 34 6.03 -2.75 -4.62
CA THR A 34 6.24 -3.48 -3.36
C THR A 34 4.94 -4.06 -2.80
N MET A 35 3.80 -3.39 -2.99
CA MET A 35 2.47 -3.93 -2.66
C MET A 35 2.13 -5.15 -3.51
N LEU A 36 2.34 -5.09 -4.83
CA LEU A 36 2.08 -6.21 -5.75
C LEU A 36 2.94 -7.43 -5.42
N ARG A 37 4.20 -7.21 -5.03
CA ARG A 37 5.06 -8.28 -4.53
C ARG A 37 4.47 -8.96 -3.30
N GLN A 38 3.96 -8.19 -2.34
CA GLN A 38 3.32 -8.77 -1.16
C GLN A 38 2.08 -9.60 -1.53
N LEU A 39 1.29 -9.14 -2.52
CA LEU A 39 0.15 -9.89 -3.04
C LEU A 39 0.57 -11.18 -3.75
N GLU A 40 1.68 -11.17 -4.47
CA GLU A 40 2.25 -12.37 -5.11
C GLU A 40 2.68 -13.40 -4.06
N MET A 41 3.29 -12.98 -2.96
CA MET A 41 3.76 -13.88 -1.89
C MET A 41 2.64 -14.61 -1.14
N ILE A 42 1.43 -14.05 -1.11
CA ILE A 42 0.25 -14.63 -0.43
C ILE A 42 -0.71 -15.34 -1.39
N LYS A 43 -0.37 -15.36 -2.69
CA LYS A 43 -1.19 -15.97 -3.72
C LYS A 43 -1.10 -17.49 -3.58
N ASN A 44 -2.26 -18.13 -3.52
CA ASN A 44 -2.37 -19.58 -3.46
C ASN A 44 -2.11 -20.22 -4.84
N GLN A 45 -1.99 -21.55 -4.87
CA GLN A 45 -1.77 -22.32 -6.11
C GLN A 45 -2.93 -22.22 -7.10
N ASP A 46 -4.15 -21.94 -6.63
CA ASP A 46 -5.35 -21.68 -7.44
C ASP A 46 -5.38 -20.26 -8.05
N GLY A 47 -4.41 -19.43 -7.68
CA GLY A 47 -4.27 -18.05 -8.14
C GLY A 47 -5.08 -17.02 -7.36
N LEU A 48 -5.77 -17.42 -6.29
CA LEU A 48 -6.50 -16.50 -5.41
C LEU A 48 -5.59 -15.94 -4.31
N CYS A 49 -5.82 -14.69 -3.91
CA CYS A 49 -5.10 -14.05 -2.81
C CYS A 49 -5.81 -14.34 -1.48
N ASN A 50 -5.07 -14.84 -0.48
CA ASN A 50 -5.62 -14.97 0.87
C ASN A 50 -5.55 -13.64 1.63
N HIS A 51 -6.66 -12.91 1.64
CA HIS A 51 -6.75 -11.58 2.26
C HIS A 51 -6.85 -11.55 3.80
N GLY A 52 -6.87 -12.71 4.46
CA GLY A 52 -6.98 -12.80 5.92
C GLY A 52 -5.67 -12.59 6.68
N ASN A 53 -4.51 -12.81 6.04
CA ASN A 53 -3.24 -13.02 6.75
C ASN A 53 -2.18 -11.92 6.52
N TYR A 54 -2.55 -10.74 6.05
CA TYR A 54 -1.60 -9.64 5.88
C TYR A 54 -2.26 -8.26 6.04
N LYS A 55 -1.42 -7.27 6.36
CA LYS A 55 -1.75 -5.84 6.33
C LYS A 55 -0.58 -5.08 5.71
N ILE A 56 -0.89 -4.06 4.94
CA ILE A 56 0.06 -3.08 4.40
C ILE A 56 -0.30 -1.73 5.00
N VAL A 57 0.71 -0.96 5.42
CA VAL A 57 0.53 0.38 5.96
C VAL A 57 1.26 1.37 5.06
N TYR A 58 0.54 2.38 4.57
CA TYR A 58 1.09 3.48 3.81
C TYR A 58 1.01 4.76 4.64
N ILE A 59 2.16 5.30 5.03
CA ILE A 59 2.24 6.52 5.83
C ILE A 59 2.47 7.71 4.90
N ALA A 60 1.50 8.62 4.85
CA ALA A 60 1.58 9.90 4.14
C ALA A 60 1.81 11.05 5.14
N PRO A 61 2.54 12.11 4.75
CA PRO A 61 2.91 13.19 5.67
C PRO A 61 1.75 14.09 6.10
N MET A 62 0.62 14.11 5.37
CA MET A 62 -0.50 15.00 5.64
C MET A 62 -1.83 14.36 5.26
N LYS A 63 -2.89 14.68 6.01
CA LYS A 63 -4.27 14.19 5.78
C LYS A 63 -4.77 14.40 4.35
N ALA A 64 -4.48 15.56 3.75
CA ALA A 64 -4.90 15.85 2.37
C ALA A 64 -4.37 14.82 1.36
N LEU A 65 -3.14 14.34 1.56
CA LEU A 65 -2.54 13.32 0.68
C LEU A 65 -3.08 11.92 0.98
N VAL A 66 -3.49 11.64 2.22
CA VAL A 66 -4.10 10.34 2.58
C VAL A 66 -5.33 10.08 1.73
N VAL A 67 -6.25 11.06 1.63
CA VAL A 67 -7.49 10.92 0.85
C VAL A 67 -7.20 10.62 -0.62
N GLU A 68 -6.26 11.35 -1.23
CA GLU A 68 -5.85 11.13 -2.63
C GLU A 68 -5.23 9.74 -2.83
N VAL A 69 -4.36 9.32 -1.90
CA VAL A 69 -3.70 8.01 -1.96
C VAL A 69 -4.70 6.87 -1.78
N VAL A 70 -5.67 7.01 -0.88
CA VAL A 70 -6.75 6.01 -0.69
C VAL A 70 -7.55 5.86 -1.98
N ASP A 71 -8.00 6.95 -2.59
CA ASP A 71 -8.75 6.88 -3.86
C ASP A 71 -7.92 6.24 -4.99
N ASN A 72 -6.65 6.65 -5.13
CA ASN A 72 -5.74 6.11 -6.13
C ASN A 72 -5.50 4.61 -5.96
N LEU A 73 -5.14 4.18 -4.74
CA LEU A 73 -4.79 2.79 -4.46
C LEU A 73 -6.03 1.89 -4.44
N SER A 74 -7.18 2.38 -3.98
CA SER A 74 -8.46 1.65 -4.07
C SER A 74 -8.79 1.31 -5.52
N LYS A 75 -8.65 2.28 -6.43
CA LYS A 75 -8.92 2.06 -7.87
C LYS A 75 -7.95 1.06 -8.48
N ARG A 76 -6.66 1.15 -8.13
CA ARG A 76 -5.60 0.31 -8.74
C ARG A 76 -5.58 -1.11 -8.21
N LEU A 77 -5.97 -1.32 -6.97
CA LEU A 77 -5.90 -2.64 -6.30
C LEU A 77 -7.26 -3.35 -6.24
N LYS A 78 -8.32 -2.73 -6.78
CA LYS A 78 -9.68 -3.28 -6.83
C LYS A 78 -9.73 -4.69 -7.42
N ASP A 79 -9.06 -4.91 -8.55
CA ASP A 79 -9.09 -6.20 -9.25
C ASP A 79 -8.33 -7.30 -8.50
N TYR A 80 -7.54 -6.92 -7.50
CA TYR A 80 -6.85 -7.84 -6.59
C TYR A 80 -7.63 -8.10 -5.30
N GLY A 81 -8.86 -7.61 -5.16
CA GLY A 81 -9.68 -7.82 -3.95
C GLY A 81 -9.17 -7.08 -2.71
N VAL A 82 -8.28 -6.10 -2.86
CA VAL A 82 -7.68 -5.37 -1.74
C VAL A 82 -8.60 -4.25 -1.28
N THR A 83 -8.99 -4.30 0.00
CA THR A 83 -9.70 -3.20 0.65
C THR A 83 -8.70 -2.17 1.19
N VAL A 84 -8.88 -0.90 0.81
CA VAL A 84 -8.06 0.23 1.24
C VAL A 84 -8.89 1.17 2.13
N LYS A 85 -8.36 1.58 3.29
CA LYS A 85 -9.04 2.52 4.19
C LYS A 85 -8.09 3.60 4.72
N GLU A 86 -8.68 4.75 5.02
CA GLU A 86 -8.05 5.86 5.74
C GLU A 86 -8.06 5.59 7.25
N LEU A 87 -6.94 5.87 7.89
CA LEU A 87 -6.81 6.01 9.34
C LEU A 87 -6.06 7.32 9.61
N SER A 88 -6.73 8.47 9.56
CA SER A 88 -6.04 9.76 9.71
C SER A 88 -6.92 10.83 10.37
N GLY A 89 -6.29 11.75 11.12
CA GLY A 89 -6.99 12.77 11.90
C GLY A 89 -8.07 12.16 12.81
N ASP A 90 -9.31 12.60 12.62
CA ASP A 90 -10.47 12.13 13.39
C ASP A 90 -11.05 10.80 12.92
N GLN A 91 -10.62 10.29 11.75
CA GLN A 91 -11.08 8.99 11.27
C GLN A 91 -10.46 7.87 12.12
N SER A 92 -11.30 6.93 12.52
CA SER A 92 -10.92 5.70 13.21
C SER A 92 -11.58 4.52 12.51
N LEU A 93 -10.95 3.35 12.63
CA LEU A 93 -11.49 2.11 12.11
C LEU A 93 -11.89 1.23 13.30
N THR A 94 -13.08 0.64 13.21
CA THR A 94 -13.49 -0.40 14.15
C THR A 94 -12.62 -1.64 13.98
N ARG A 95 -12.59 -2.51 14.99
CA ARG A 95 -11.85 -3.78 14.91
C ARG A 95 -12.25 -4.61 13.69
N HIS A 96 -13.55 -4.66 13.39
CA HIS A 96 -14.08 -5.36 12.24
C HIS A 96 -13.58 -4.76 10.91
N GLU A 97 -13.60 -3.43 10.78
CA GLU A 97 -13.06 -2.77 9.59
C GLU A 97 -11.56 -2.98 9.43
N ILE A 98 -10.79 -3.00 10.52
CA ILE A 98 -9.36 -3.32 10.48
C ILE A 98 -9.15 -4.75 9.99
N GLU A 99 -9.93 -5.71 10.48
CA GLU A 99 -9.88 -7.12 10.06
C GLU A 99 -10.16 -7.26 8.55
N GLU A 100 -11.14 -6.53 8.01
CA GLU A 100 -11.51 -6.55 6.58
C GLU A 100 -10.56 -5.75 5.66
N THR A 101 -9.80 -4.79 6.21
CA THR A 101 -8.93 -3.89 5.42
C THR A 101 -7.54 -4.47 5.21
N GLN A 102 -7.05 -4.56 3.98
CA GLN A 102 -5.68 -5.04 3.70
C GLN A 102 -4.66 -3.91 3.60
N LEU A 103 -5.06 -2.71 3.19
CA LEU A 103 -4.18 -1.55 3.07
C LEU A 103 -4.72 -0.37 3.88
N ILE A 104 -3.97 0.05 4.89
CA ILE A 104 -4.29 1.22 5.72
C ILE A 104 -3.42 2.38 5.27
N VAL A 105 -4.03 3.52 4.96
CA VAL A 105 -3.34 4.76 4.63
C VAL A 105 -3.52 5.73 5.81
N THR A 106 -2.42 6.19 6.40
CA THR A 106 -2.40 6.92 7.67
C THR A 106 -1.41 8.08 7.64
N THR A 107 -1.46 8.96 8.65
CA THR A 107 -0.36 9.88 8.98
C THR A 107 0.53 9.30 10.08
N PRO A 108 1.77 9.79 10.26
CA PRO A 108 2.65 9.31 11.33
C PRO A 108 2.00 9.42 12.71
N GLU A 109 1.39 10.56 13.02
CA GLU A 109 0.85 10.87 14.34
C GLU A 109 -0.35 10.00 14.73
N LYS A 110 -1.04 9.42 13.74
CA LYS A 110 -2.18 8.53 13.97
C LYS A 110 -1.77 7.06 14.08
N TRP A 111 -0.60 6.71 13.56
CA TRP A 111 -0.08 5.34 13.55
C TRP A 111 0.77 5.02 14.78
N ASP A 112 1.48 6.03 15.29
CA ASP A 112 2.22 5.96 16.56
C ASP A 112 1.28 5.63 17.75
#